data_AF-A0A5T0DV38-F1
#
_entry.id   AF-A0A5T0DV38-F1
#
_cell.length_a   1.000
_cell.length_b   1.000
_cell.length_c   1.000
_cell.angle_alpha   90.00
_cell.angle_beta   90.00
_cell.angle_gamma   90.00
#
_symmetry.space_group_name_H-M   'P 1'
#
loop_
_entity.id
_entity.type
_entity.pdbx_description
1 polymer ?
#
loop_
_entity_poly.entity_id
_entity_poly.type
_entity_poly.pdbx_seq_one_letter_code
_entity_poly.pdbx_strand_id
1 'polypeptide(L)' 'MQFLYNKQAGEEFIQLQGENFNHLKVRRVKENSELNLRNLQDNFLYNYTITNLTRNSCT' A
#
# COMPACT_ATOMS: atom_id res chain seq x y z
N MET A 1 6.01 13.33 -2.60
CA MET A 1 5.03 12.92 -1.57
C MET A 1 3.80 12.33 -2.25
N GLN A 2 3.78 11.03 -2.56
CA GLN A 2 2.60 10.35 -3.09
C GLN A 2 2.24 9.25 -2.07
N PHE A 3 1.01 9.30 -1.55
CA PHE A 3 0.47 8.27 -0.65
C PHE A 3 -0.71 7.58 -1.32
N LEU A 4 -0.93 6.32 -0.98
CA LEU A 4 -2.12 5.58 -1.35
C LEU A 4 -3.15 5.70 -0.23
N TYR A 5 -4.41 5.70 -0.62
CA TYR A 5 -5.48 5.65 0.35
C TYR A 5 -5.81 4.19 0.68
N ASN A 6 -5.82 3.87 1.97
CA ASN A 6 -6.41 2.62 2.45
C ASN A 6 -7.02 2.85 3.83
N LYS A 7 -8.31 2.51 3.98
CA LYS A 7 -9.04 2.59 5.25
C LYS A 7 -8.38 1.76 6.37
N GLN A 8 -7.73 0.66 6.02
CA GLN A 8 -7.02 -0.23 6.94
C GLN A 8 -5.59 0.24 7.25
N ALA A 9 -5.17 1.43 6.77
CA ALA A 9 -3.88 2.00 7.14
C ALA A 9 -3.83 2.25 8.65
N GLY A 10 -2.84 1.65 9.32
CA GLY A 10 -2.74 1.56 10.78
C GLY A 10 -2.66 0.12 11.30
N GLU A 11 -3.10 -0.85 10.52
CA GLU A 11 -2.94 -2.28 10.83
C GLU A 11 -1.50 -2.76 10.62
N GLU A 12 -1.07 -3.82 11.31
CA GLU A 12 0.28 -4.39 11.13
C GLU A 12 0.51 -4.94 9.72
N PHE A 13 -0.52 -5.57 9.12
CA PHE A 13 -0.46 -6.14 7.77
C PHE A 13 -1.66 -5.69 6.96
N ILE A 14 -1.41 -5.26 5.72
CA ILE A 14 -2.45 -4.76 4.83
C ILE A 14 -2.34 -5.45 3.49
N GLN A 15 -3.43 -6.05 3.04
CA GLN A 15 -3.51 -6.58 1.69
C GLN A 15 -4.07 -5.52 0.74
N LEU A 16 -3.26 -5.11 -0.24
CA LEU A 16 -3.70 -4.23 -1.33
C LEU A 16 -4.12 -5.09 -2.53
N GLN A 17 -5.35 -4.91 -2.99
CA GLN A 17 -5.92 -5.63 -4.13
C GLN A 17 -6.81 -4.69 -4.96
N GLY A 18 -7.12 -5.10 -6.20
CA GLY A 18 -7.99 -4.33 -7.09
C GLY A 18 -7.39 -3.00 -7.51
N GLU A 19 -8.16 -1.91 -7.42
CA GLU A 19 -7.74 -0.58 -7.88
C GLU A 19 -6.52 -0.03 -7.13
N ASN A 20 -6.48 -0.19 -5.80
CA ASN A 20 -5.34 0.22 -4.98
C ASN A 20 -4.03 -0.44 -5.43
N PHE A 21 -4.11 -1.70 -5.89
CA PHE A 21 -2.96 -2.45 -6.41
C PHE A 21 -2.65 -2.13 -7.87
N ASN A 22 -3.64 -1.79 -8.69
CA ASN A 22 -3.41 -1.41 -10.08
C ASN A 22 -2.51 -0.18 -10.19
N HIS A 23 -2.66 0.80 -9.29
CA HIS A 23 -1.75 1.94 -9.21
C HIS A 23 -0.31 1.52 -8.90
N LEU A 24 -0.13 0.51 -8.05
CA LEU A 24 1.18 -0.04 -7.72
C LEU A 24 1.84 -0.75 -8.92
N LYS A 25 1.06 -1.50 -9.69
CA LYS A 25 1.52 -2.13 -10.94
C LYS A 25 2.05 -1.11 -11.95
N VAL A 26 1.32 -0.01 -12.16
CA VAL A 26 1.74 1.05 -13.08
C VAL A 26 3.07 1.67 -12.60
N ARG A 27 3.25 1.81 -11.29
CA ARG A 27 4.49 2.31 -10.68
C ARG A 27 5.64 1.28 -10.68
N ARG A 28 5.40 0.05 -11.15
CA ARG A 28 6.38 -1.05 -11.22
C ARG A 28 7.08 -1.31 -9.88
N VAL A 29 6.32 -1.25 -8.79
CA VAL A 29 6.84 -1.55 -7.45
C VAL A 29 7.30 -3.01 -7.36
N LYS A 30 8.29 -3.25 -6.51
CA LYS A 30 8.86 -4.58 -6.25
C LYS A 30 8.68 -4.95 -4.79
N GLU A 31 8.92 -6.20 -4.45
CA GLU A 31 9.13 -6.60 -3.06
C GLU A 31 10.24 -5.74 -2.43
N ASN A 32 10.08 -5.43 -1.14
CA ASN A 32 10.88 -4.48 -0.37
C ASN A 32 10.75 -3.00 -0.80
N SER A 33 9.77 -2.65 -1.63
CA SER A 33 9.48 -1.24 -1.90
C SER A 33 8.70 -0.61 -0.75
N GLU A 34 9.04 0.64 -0.42
CA GLU A 34 8.32 1.43 0.57
C GLU A 34 7.05 2.03 -0.03
N LEU A 35 5.98 2.01 0.76
CA LEU A 35 4.68 2.57 0.46
C LEU A 35 4.24 3.48 1.59
N ASN A 36 3.67 4.62 1.24
CA ASN A 36 3.04 5.50 2.20
C ASN A 36 1.52 5.38 2.05
N LEU A 37 0.82 5.07 3.14
CA LEU A 37 -0.62 4.89 3.19
C LEU A 37 -1.26 5.90 4.15
N ARG A 38 -2.48 6.32 3.83
CA ARG A 38 -3.33 7.13 4.71
C ARG A 38 -4.71 6.52 4.82
N ASN A 39 -5.28 6.57 6.03
CA ASN A 39 -6.65 6.15 6.32
C ASN A 39 -7.68 7.30 6.23
N LEU A 40 -7.20 8.55 6.08
CA LEU A 40 -8.03 9.77 6.12
C LEU A 40 -8.86 9.93 7.41
N GLN A 41 -8.50 9.22 8.47
CA GLN A 41 -9.19 9.26 9.76
C GLN A 41 -8.33 9.98 10.81
N ASP A 42 -7.05 9.64 10.88
CA ASP A 42 -6.19 10.03 12.00
C ASP A 42 -5.09 11.02 11.60
N ASN A 43 -5.16 11.54 10.37
CA ASN A 43 -4.18 12.48 9.77
C ASN A 43 -2.72 11.96 9.72
N PHE A 44 -2.47 10.71 10.13
CA PHE A 44 -1.18 10.04 10.08
C PHE A 44 -0.82 9.58 8.67
N LEU A 45 0.48 9.54 8.40
CA LEU A 45 1.06 8.90 7.23
C LEU A 45 1.75 7.63 7.70
N TYR A 46 1.22 6.48 7.28
CA TYR A 46 1.75 5.19 7.64
C TYR A 46 2.73 4.72 6.57
N ASN A 47 3.91 4.26 7.00
CA ASN A 47 4.92 3.73 6.12
C ASN A 47 4.88 2.20 6.19
N TYR A 48 4.76 1.56 5.03
CA TYR A 48 4.72 0.12 4.85
C TYR A 48 5.81 -0.32 3.89
N THR A 49 6.22 -1.57 4.01
CA THR A 49 7.15 -2.20 3.07
C THR A 49 6.46 -3.40 2.46
N ILE A 50 6.51 -3.53 1.13
CA ILE A 50 5.91 -4.69 0.46
C ILE A 50 6.72 -5.94 0.82
N THR A 51 6.11 -6.85 1.55
CA THR A 51 6.72 -8.12 1.96
C THR A 51 6.47 -9.22 0.94
N ASN A 52 5.29 -9.24 0.33
CA ASN A 52 4.92 -10.23 -0.66
C ASN A 52 4.21 -9.57 -1.85
N LEU A 53 4.68 -9.84 -3.07
CA LEU A 53 4.09 -9.32 -4.29
C LEU A 53 3.57 -10.46 -5.17
N THR A 54 2.25 -10.53 -5.32
CA THR A 54 1.61 -11.48 -6.23
C THR A 54 1.18 -10.80 -7.53
N ARG A 55 0.67 -11.60 -8.48
CA ARG A 55 0.20 -11.08 -9.77
C ARG A 55 -0.92 -10.05 -9.60
N ASN A 56 -1.80 -10.16 -8.60
CA ASN A 56 -3.01 -9.34 -8.48
C ASN A 56 -3.18 -8.66 -7.11
N SER A 57 -2.27 -8.89 -6.17
CA SER A 57 -2.27 -8.25 -4.84
C SER A 57 -0.87 -8.15 -4.26
N CYS A 58 -0.71 -7.34 -3.22
CA CYS A 58 0.48 -7.35 -2.38
C CYS A 58 0.14 -7.24 -0.90
N THR A 59 1.11 -7.61 -0.06
CA THR A 59 1.05 -7.52 1.40
C THR A 59 2.27 -6.77 1.92
#